data_AF-A0A4R2S6E4-F1
#
_entry.id   AF-A0A4R2S6E4-F1
#
_cell.length_a   1.000
_cell.length_b   1.000
_cell.length_c   1.000
_cell.angle_alpha   90.00
_cell.angle_beta   90.00
_cell.angle_gamma   90.00
#
_symmetry.space_group_name_H-M   'P 1'
#
loop_
_entity.id
_entity.type
_entity.pdbx_description
1 polymer ?
#
loop_
_entity_poly.entity_id
_entity_poly.type
_entity_poly.pdbx_seq_one_letter_code
_entity_poly.pdbx_strand_id
1 'polypeptide(L)'
;MEDYAAYLLEEASSDIVALHQFRILYDPSNGALHFFFEGEEDSLFYMPEARRYTLGRTPHIYDCGGKRNVIEVRESVKSEGYDTTGCLFFVDRDYDDYLGTQVDIDENTYITDYYAIENHVATPESGSILVEDVIRISRADPEFARITKSISLNFKKFYQQIRPLVAWILAAKQSDCSPNLQNTNGLKGIVTMSGDGPSLTRSGFAEFKRKVVSNGREPSLASVINWRRVLDLPSAKCWVRGKYDIWFLQVTLLTALQETSDRRKQAGGRAVRIPSSLREGRIFEVLGGRATIPKSLHEFYQKRLEL
;
A
#
# COMPACT_ATOMS: atom_id res chain seq x y z
N MET A 1 -8.77 24.91 21.91
CA MET A 1 -9.29 23.69 22.57
C MET A 1 -9.37 22.50 21.61
N GLU A 2 -9.57 22.72 20.30
CA GLU A 2 -9.44 21.66 19.26
C GLU A 2 -7.99 21.13 19.07
N ASP A 3 -6.99 21.91 19.48
CA ASP A 3 -5.56 21.60 19.32
C ASP A 3 -5.03 20.53 20.31
N TYR A 4 -5.56 20.49 21.54
CA TYR A 4 -5.08 19.54 22.57
C TYR A 4 -5.58 18.11 22.33
N ALA A 5 -6.76 17.94 21.75
CA ALA A 5 -7.28 16.62 21.37
C ALA A 5 -6.52 16.06 20.15
N ALA A 6 -6.17 16.93 19.19
CA ALA A 6 -5.31 16.57 18.06
C ALA A 6 -3.89 16.19 18.53
N TYR A 7 -3.29 17.00 19.42
CA TYR A 7 -2.01 16.70 20.08
C TYR A 7 -2.05 15.36 20.83
N LEU A 8 -3.09 15.10 21.63
CA LEU A 8 -3.21 13.83 22.34
C LEU A 8 -3.45 12.63 21.41
N LEU A 9 -4.10 12.81 20.26
CA LEU A 9 -4.24 11.77 19.23
C LEU A 9 -2.93 11.51 18.49
N GLU A 10 -2.14 12.55 18.24
CA GLU A 10 -0.81 12.48 17.62
C GLU A 10 0.19 11.82 18.58
N GLU A 11 0.16 12.19 19.86
CA GLU A 11 0.93 11.53 20.93
C GLU A 11 0.46 10.09 21.18
N ALA A 12 -0.83 9.78 21.03
CA ALA A 12 -1.36 8.42 21.16
C ALA A 12 -0.98 7.48 19.99
N SER A 13 -0.49 8.04 18.87
CA SER A 13 0.02 7.31 17.69
C SER A 13 1.54 7.48 17.51
N SER A 14 2.23 7.94 18.55
CA SER A 14 3.67 8.23 18.53
C SER A 14 4.55 6.99 18.73
N ASP A 15 5.82 7.13 18.36
CA ASP A 15 6.94 6.25 18.71
C ASP A 15 6.96 5.90 20.21
N ILE A 16 6.60 6.85 21.07
CA ILE A 16 6.55 6.68 22.53
C ILE A 16 5.56 5.59 22.93
N VAL A 17 4.40 5.50 22.26
CA VAL A 17 3.37 4.51 22.59
C VAL A 17 3.82 3.11 22.21
N ALA A 18 4.33 2.94 20.99
CA ALA A 18 4.85 1.65 20.52
C ALA A 18 6.02 1.18 21.41
N LEU A 19 6.95 2.06 21.74
CA LEU A 19 8.08 1.75 22.62
C LEU A 19 7.61 1.40 24.04
N HIS A 20 6.66 2.15 24.60
CA HIS A 20 6.13 1.86 25.94
C HIS A 20 5.40 0.51 25.99
N GLN A 21 4.58 0.20 24.98
CA GLN A 21 3.94 -1.11 24.86
C GLN A 21 4.97 -2.24 24.72
N PHE A 22 6.04 -2.00 23.94
CA PHE A 22 7.16 -2.94 23.85
C PHE A 22 7.76 -3.20 25.22
N ARG A 23 8.09 -2.17 26.00
CA ARG A 23 8.69 -2.32 27.34
C ARG A 23 7.81 -3.12 28.31
N ILE A 24 6.48 -2.97 28.22
CA ILE A 24 5.54 -3.73 29.06
C ILE A 24 5.52 -5.22 28.69
N LEU A 25 5.58 -5.52 27.39
CA LEU A 25 5.42 -6.88 26.86
C LEU A 25 6.75 -7.62 26.69
N TYR A 26 7.87 -6.90 26.69
CA TYR A 26 9.19 -7.47 26.53
C TYR A 26 9.56 -8.31 27.75
N ASP A 27 9.86 -9.57 27.49
CA ASP A 27 10.37 -10.51 28.48
C ASP A 27 11.47 -11.35 27.81
N PRO A 28 12.74 -11.18 28.21
CA PRO A 28 13.87 -11.87 27.58
C PRO A 28 13.82 -13.39 27.80
N SER A 29 12.96 -13.90 28.70
CA SER A 29 12.89 -15.32 29.03
C SER A 29 11.92 -16.12 28.14
N ASN A 30 11.02 -15.46 27.40
CA ASN A 30 9.93 -16.14 26.69
C ASN A 30 10.11 -16.22 25.16
N GLY A 31 11.14 -15.54 24.62
CA GLY A 31 11.43 -15.54 23.19
C GLY A 31 10.29 -14.98 22.33
N ALA A 32 9.49 -14.05 22.84
CA ALA A 32 8.43 -13.40 22.09
C ALA A 32 8.97 -12.66 20.85
N LEU A 33 8.09 -12.51 19.86
CA LEU A 33 8.40 -11.83 18.61
C LEU A 33 7.68 -10.48 18.59
N HIS A 34 8.37 -9.43 18.21
CA HIS A 34 7.88 -8.05 18.24
C HIS A 34 7.91 -7.48 16.81
N PHE A 35 6.73 -7.15 16.27
CA PHE A 35 6.55 -6.67 14.91
C PHE A 35 6.11 -5.20 14.93
N PHE A 36 6.94 -4.31 14.39
CA PHE A 36 6.70 -2.87 14.34
C PHE A 36 6.36 -2.44 12.91
N PHE A 37 5.16 -1.90 12.73
CA PHE A 37 4.63 -1.49 11.42
C PHE A 37 4.39 0.02 11.36
N GLU A 38 4.30 0.56 10.14
CA GLU A 38 3.97 1.97 9.93
C GLU A 38 2.51 2.28 10.26
N GLY A 39 1.59 1.35 10.02
CA GLY A 39 0.18 1.51 10.33
C GLY A 39 -0.53 0.22 10.74
N GLU A 40 -1.67 0.37 11.41
CA GLU A 40 -2.52 -0.74 11.88
C GLU A 40 -2.85 -1.77 10.77
N GLU A 41 -3.17 -1.29 9.56
CA GLU A 41 -3.59 -2.15 8.44
C GLU A 41 -2.47 -3.06 7.91
N ASP A 42 -1.19 -2.70 8.10
CA ASP A 42 -0.05 -3.46 7.57
C ASP A 42 -0.03 -4.90 8.11
N SER A 43 -0.40 -5.04 9.39
CA SER A 43 -0.46 -6.32 10.08
C SER A 43 -1.39 -7.32 9.40
N LEU A 44 -2.44 -6.84 8.70
CA LEU A 44 -3.39 -7.68 7.96
C LEU A 44 -2.73 -8.39 6.78
N PHE A 45 -1.65 -7.83 6.23
CA PHE A 45 -0.89 -8.44 5.15
C PHE A 45 0.30 -9.26 5.66
N TYR A 46 1.12 -8.70 6.55
CA TYR A 46 2.36 -9.33 7.00
C TYR A 46 2.10 -10.55 7.91
N MET A 47 1.18 -10.43 8.86
CA MET A 47 1.01 -11.45 9.91
C MET A 47 0.47 -12.81 9.45
N PRO A 48 -0.46 -12.91 8.47
CA PRO A 48 -0.90 -14.21 7.97
C PRO A 48 0.25 -15.12 7.53
N GLU A 49 1.28 -14.55 6.90
CA GLU A 49 2.46 -15.30 6.47
C GLU A 49 3.48 -15.43 7.61
N ALA A 50 3.77 -14.36 8.35
CA ALA A 50 4.70 -14.39 9.48
C ALA A 50 4.34 -15.48 10.52
N ARG A 51 3.04 -15.68 10.79
CA ARG A 51 2.52 -16.72 11.71
C ARG A 51 2.93 -18.15 11.34
N ARG A 52 3.32 -18.40 10.09
CA ARG A 52 3.83 -19.71 9.65
C ARG A 52 5.25 -19.95 10.13
N TYR A 53 5.99 -18.90 10.46
CA TYR A 53 7.38 -18.93 10.90
C TYR A 53 7.52 -18.68 12.42
N THR A 54 6.44 -18.41 13.15
CA THR A 54 6.57 -18.08 14.58
C THR A 54 6.98 -19.28 15.43
N LEU A 55 6.80 -20.51 14.94
CA LEU A 55 7.17 -21.76 15.63
C LEU A 55 6.60 -21.86 17.05
N GLY A 56 5.40 -21.33 17.26
CA GLY A 56 4.73 -21.31 18.57
C GLY A 56 5.10 -20.14 19.48
N ARG A 57 6.05 -19.28 19.08
CA ARG A 57 6.34 -18.02 19.80
C ARG A 57 5.19 -17.03 19.66
N THR A 58 4.98 -16.23 20.70
CA THR A 58 3.92 -15.22 20.77
C THR A 58 4.30 -13.98 19.96
N PRO A 59 3.52 -13.58 18.94
CA PRO A 59 3.73 -12.34 18.23
C PRO A 59 3.03 -11.17 18.93
N HIS A 60 3.77 -10.08 19.17
CA HIS A 60 3.27 -8.76 19.55
C HIS A 60 3.36 -7.81 18.36
N ILE A 61 2.32 -7.03 18.15
CA ILE A 61 2.16 -6.15 16.98
C ILE A 61 2.06 -4.72 17.49
N TYR A 62 2.85 -3.82 16.90
CA TYR A 62 2.91 -2.41 17.26
C TYR A 62 2.65 -1.55 16.02
N ASP A 63 1.64 -0.69 16.11
CA ASP A 63 1.44 0.41 15.16
C ASP A 63 2.28 1.59 15.63
N CYS A 64 3.23 2.01 14.80
CA CYS A 64 4.12 3.12 15.11
C CYS A 64 3.62 4.46 14.56
N GLY A 65 2.57 4.51 13.74
CA GLY A 65 2.06 5.77 13.17
C GLY A 65 2.98 6.41 12.12
N GLY A 66 3.78 5.59 11.44
CA GLY A 66 4.57 5.97 10.27
C GLY A 66 6.06 5.61 10.37
N LYS A 67 6.72 5.60 9.20
CA LYS A 67 8.14 5.26 9.04
C LYS A 67 9.10 5.86 10.06
N ARG A 68 9.02 7.18 10.28
CA ARG A 68 9.91 7.89 11.20
C ARG A 68 9.87 7.26 12.59
N ASN A 69 8.67 6.97 13.07
CA ASN A 69 8.45 6.41 14.39
C ASN A 69 8.92 4.95 14.47
N VAL A 70 8.75 4.15 13.41
CA VAL A 70 9.32 2.78 13.34
C VAL A 70 10.84 2.82 13.54
N ILE A 71 11.52 3.74 12.86
CA ILE A 71 12.98 3.91 12.96
C ILE A 71 13.39 4.43 14.34
N GLU A 72 12.67 5.40 14.90
CA GLU A 72 12.94 5.93 16.25
C GLU A 72 12.79 4.86 17.33
N VAL A 73 11.75 4.02 17.24
CA VAL A 73 11.57 2.86 18.13
C VAL A 73 12.72 1.88 17.96
N ARG A 74 13.12 1.54 16.73
CA ARG A 74 14.25 0.64 16.45
C ARG A 74 15.54 1.12 17.11
N GLU A 75 15.88 2.39 16.94
CA GLU A 75 17.10 2.96 17.53
C GLU A 75 17.00 3.04 19.07
N SER A 76 15.82 3.32 19.61
CA SER A 76 15.57 3.31 21.06
C SER A 76 15.78 1.91 21.65
N VAL A 77 15.17 0.87 21.06
CA VAL A 77 15.32 -0.53 21.47
C VAL A 77 16.80 -0.94 21.52
N LYS A 78 17.59 -0.57 20.49
CA LYS A 78 19.03 -0.85 20.45
C LYS A 78 19.81 -0.08 21.51
N SER A 79 19.59 1.23 21.60
CA SER A 79 20.35 2.12 22.49
C SER A 79 20.09 1.83 23.97
N GLU A 80 18.90 1.34 24.31
CA GLU A 80 18.53 0.90 25.66
C GLU A 80 19.03 -0.50 26.02
N GLY A 81 19.67 -1.21 25.07
CA GLY A 81 20.33 -2.49 25.32
C GLY A 81 19.40 -3.71 25.33
N TYR A 82 18.22 -3.62 24.70
CA TYR A 82 17.32 -4.77 24.54
C TYR A 82 17.89 -5.78 23.52
N ASP A 83 17.54 -7.06 23.68
CA ASP A 83 17.84 -8.08 22.66
C ASP A 83 16.92 -7.90 21.45
N THR A 84 17.50 -7.69 20.28
CA THR A 84 16.77 -7.46 19.03
C THR A 84 16.49 -8.75 18.26
N THR A 85 16.92 -9.93 18.73
CA THR A 85 16.83 -11.21 17.98
C THR A 85 15.39 -11.58 17.58
N GLY A 86 14.39 -11.08 18.30
CA GLY A 86 12.95 -11.22 18.01
C GLY A 86 12.23 -9.93 17.57
N CYS A 87 12.95 -8.83 17.32
CA CYS A 87 12.35 -7.56 16.92
C CYS A 87 12.46 -7.37 15.40
N LEU A 88 11.33 -7.14 14.73
CA LEU A 88 11.23 -6.97 13.28
C LEU A 88 10.54 -5.64 12.97
N PHE A 89 11.18 -4.81 12.14
CA PHE A 89 10.74 -3.47 11.78
C PHE A 89 10.38 -3.43 10.29
N PHE A 90 9.21 -2.91 9.94
CA PHE A 90 8.71 -2.89 8.57
C PHE A 90 8.47 -1.45 8.14
N VAL A 91 9.07 -1.08 7.01
CA VAL A 91 8.88 0.24 6.42
C VAL A 91 8.62 0.14 4.92
N ASP A 92 7.80 1.04 4.41
CA ASP A 92 7.58 1.21 2.99
C ASP A 92 8.78 1.95 2.37
N ARG A 93 8.99 1.78 1.06
CA ARG A 93 10.06 2.48 0.33
C ARG A 93 9.71 3.94 0.05
N ASP A 94 8.41 4.24 -0.09
CA ASP A 94 7.84 5.52 -0.53
C ASP A 94 8.56 6.10 -1.76
N TYR A 95 8.76 7.42 -1.76
CA TYR A 95 9.54 8.15 -2.74
C TYR A 95 11.00 8.36 -2.30
N ASP A 96 11.43 7.74 -1.21
CA ASP A 96 12.67 8.11 -0.55
C ASP A 96 13.89 7.81 -1.43
N ASP A 97 13.86 6.73 -2.21
CA ASP A 97 14.91 6.42 -3.21
C ASP A 97 14.99 7.49 -4.30
N TYR A 98 13.85 8.06 -4.72
CA TYR A 98 13.83 9.14 -5.71
C TYR A 98 14.33 10.45 -5.10
N LEU A 99 14.03 10.71 -3.83
CA LEU A 99 14.37 11.95 -3.15
C LEU A 99 15.73 11.91 -2.44
N GLY A 100 16.39 10.74 -2.39
CA GLY A 100 17.66 10.54 -1.70
C GLY A 100 17.53 10.61 -0.17
N THR A 101 16.38 10.20 0.37
CA THR A 101 16.03 10.31 1.81
C THR A 101 15.79 8.95 2.46
N GLN A 102 16.27 7.87 1.85
CA GLN A 102 16.01 6.52 2.34
C GLN A 102 16.70 6.27 3.68
N VAL A 103 16.02 5.51 4.54
CA VAL A 103 16.52 5.16 5.87
C VAL A 103 17.57 4.06 5.80
N ASP A 104 18.48 4.03 6.78
CA ASP A 104 19.46 2.96 6.90
C ASP A 104 18.78 1.63 7.24
N ILE A 105 19.11 0.58 6.49
CA ILE A 105 18.60 -0.78 6.65
C ILE A 105 19.57 -1.57 7.51
N ASP A 106 19.06 -2.16 8.59
CA ASP A 106 19.78 -3.19 9.34
C ASP A 106 19.16 -4.58 9.09
N GLU A 107 19.75 -5.60 9.70
CA GLU A 107 19.30 -6.99 9.57
C GLU A 107 17.89 -7.28 10.10
N ASN A 108 17.33 -6.40 10.93
CA ASN A 108 16.00 -6.53 11.54
C ASN A 108 14.96 -5.62 10.87
N THR A 109 15.35 -4.88 9.82
CA THR A 109 14.50 -3.95 9.11
C THR A 109 14.18 -4.48 7.71
N TYR A 110 12.91 -4.64 7.41
CA TYR A 110 12.41 -4.93 6.08
C TYR A 110 11.92 -3.64 5.40
N ILE A 111 12.42 -3.38 4.19
CA ILE A 111 11.90 -2.34 3.30
C ILE A 111 11.21 -2.99 2.11
N THR A 112 10.03 -2.52 1.74
CA THR A 112 9.29 -3.05 0.58
C THR A 112 10.10 -2.96 -0.72
N ASP A 113 9.98 -3.95 -1.62
CA ASP A 113 10.67 -3.89 -2.92
C ASP A 113 10.13 -2.78 -3.85
N TYR A 114 8.85 -2.45 -3.70
CA TYR A 114 8.14 -1.41 -4.45
C TYR A 114 7.83 -0.23 -3.54
N TYR A 115 7.07 0.76 -4.03
CA TYR A 115 6.72 1.97 -3.27
C TYR A 115 6.18 1.64 -1.87
N ALA A 116 5.24 0.72 -1.78
CA ALA A 116 4.66 0.24 -0.52
C ALA A 116 4.18 -1.21 -0.66
N ILE A 117 3.71 -1.79 0.43
CA ILE A 117 3.20 -3.15 0.44
C ILE A 117 1.93 -3.31 -0.43
N GLU A 118 1.09 -2.29 -0.54
CA GLU A 118 -0.10 -2.40 -1.39
C GLU A 118 0.25 -2.49 -2.87
N ASN A 119 1.43 -2.00 -3.30
CA ASN A 119 1.88 -2.14 -4.68
C ASN A 119 2.18 -3.59 -5.05
N HIS A 120 2.71 -4.38 -4.10
CA HIS A 120 2.90 -5.82 -4.23
C HIS A 120 1.56 -6.56 -4.32
N VAL A 121 0.56 -6.09 -3.57
CA VAL A 121 -0.77 -6.68 -3.55
C VAL A 121 -1.58 -6.29 -4.80
N ALA A 122 -1.44 -5.07 -5.32
CA ALA A 122 -2.29 -4.51 -6.36
C ALA A 122 -1.96 -5.00 -7.78
N THR A 123 -1.94 -6.32 -8.03
CA THR A 123 -1.51 -6.91 -9.31
C THR A 123 -2.66 -7.56 -10.09
N PRO A 124 -2.49 -7.78 -11.41
CA PRO A 124 -3.43 -8.61 -12.18
C PRO A 124 -3.59 -10.03 -11.62
N GLU A 125 -2.54 -10.58 -11.01
CA GLU A 125 -2.52 -11.87 -10.34
C GLU A 125 -3.45 -11.84 -9.12
N SER A 126 -3.36 -10.81 -8.27
CA SER A 126 -4.31 -10.60 -7.17
C SER A 126 -5.75 -10.41 -7.66
N GLY A 127 -5.95 -9.73 -8.78
CA GLY A 127 -7.25 -9.67 -9.44
C GLY A 127 -7.79 -11.05 -9.82
N SER A 128 -6.93 -11.94 -10.28
CA SER A 128 -7.28 -13.33 -10.61
C SER A 128 -7.67 -14.13 -9.36
N ILE A 129 -6.93 -13.96 -8.25
CA ILE A 129 -7.25 -14.55 -6.95
C ILE A 129 -8.63 -14.08 -6.46
N LEU A 130 -8.93 -12.79 -6.54
CA LEU A 130 -10.24 -12.25 -6.15
C LEU A 130 -11.36 -12.86 -7.00
N VAL A 131 -11.17 -12.99 -8.30
CA VAL A 131 -12.18 -13.56 -9.20
C VAL A 131 -12.45 -15.04 -8.89
N GLU A 132 -11.40 -15.82 -8.63
CA GLU A 132 -11.51 -17.26 -8.34
C GLU A 132 -12.01 -17.53 -6.91
N ASP A 133 -11.34 -16.96 -5.91
CA ASP A 133 -11.53 -17.33 -4.51
C ASP A 133 -12.65 -16.55 -3.82
N VAL A 134 -12.94 -15.34 -4.29
CA VAL A 134 -13.91 -14.44 -3.63
C VAL A 134 -15.20 -14.34 -4.46
N ILE A 135 -15.08 -14.09 -5.76
CA ILE A 135 -16.23 -14.00 -6.67
C ILE A 135 -16.72 -15.38 -7.10
N ARG A 136 -15.88 -16.42 -7.02
CA ARG A 136 -16.21 -17.82 -7.37
C ARG A 136 -16.51 -18.01 -8.86
N ILE A 137 -15.82 -17.28 -9.73
CA ILE A 137 -15.81 -17.54 -11.18
C ILE A 137 -14.63 -18.48 -11.46
N SER A 138 -14.93 -19.70 -11.92
CA SER A 138 -13.94 -20.72 -12.24
C SER A 138 -13.06 -20.27 -13.42
N ARG A 139 -11.79 -20.71 -13.44
CA ARG A 139 -10.88 -20.56 -14.58
C ARG A 139 -11.40 -21.16 -15.88
N ALA A 140 -12.30 -22.15 -15.80
CA ALA A 140 -12.95 -22.74 -16.96
C ALA A 140 -14.05 -21.86 -17.57
N ASP A 141 -14.54 -20.85 -16.82
CA ASP A 141 -15.51 -19.88 -17.33
C ASP A 141 -14.82 -18.88 -18.28
N PRO A 142 -15.29 -18.70 -19.52
CA PRO A 142 -14.72 -17.71 -20.45
C PRO A 142 -14.68 -16.28 -19.91
N GLU A 143 -15.56 -15.92 -18.97
CA GLU A 143 -15.54 -14.61 -18.31
C GLU A 143 -14.29 -14.42 -17.43
N PHE A 144 -13.72 -15.49 -16.87
CA PHE A 144 -12.47 -15.41 -16.09
C PHE A 144 -11.36 -14.76 -16.91
N ALA A 145 -11.09 -15.31 -18.10
CA ALA A 145 -10.05 -14.79 -19.00
C ALA A 145 -10.36 -13.36 -19.48
N ARG A 146 -11.63 -13.01 -19.66
CA ARG A 146 -12.05 -11.64 -20.04
C ARG A 146 -11.78 -10.65 -18.92
N ILE A 147 -12.15 -11.00 -17.69
CA ILE A 147 -11.95 -10.14 -16.51
C ILE A 147 -10.46 -9.91 -16.27
N THR A 148 -9.65 -10.98 -16.20
CA THR A 148 -8.21 -10.86 -15.92
C THR A 148 -7.46 -10.09 -17.01
N LYS A 149 -7.83 -10.28 -18.28
CA LYS A 149 -7.31 -9.49 -19.40
C LYS A 149 -7.70 -8.01 -19.28
N SER A 150 -8.94 -7.71 -18.91
CA SER A 150 -9.42 -6.33 -18.71
C SER A 150 -8.64 -5.63 -17.58
N ILE A 151 -8.46 -6.31 -16.44
CA ILE A 151 -7.65 -5.82 -15.30
C ILE A 151 -6.22 -5.50 -15.76
N SER A 152 -5.55 -6.46 -16.43
CA SER A 152 -4.17 -6.26 -16.90
C SER A 152 -4.03 -5.09 -17.87
N LEU A 153 -4.95 -4.95 -18.83
CA LEU A 153 -4.94 -3.85 -19.78
C LEU A 153 -5.19 -2.50 -19.11
N ASN A 154 -6.14 -2.45 -18.17
CA ASN A 154 -6.48 -1.23 -17.45
C ASN A 154 -5.34 -0.75 -16.56
N PHE A 155 -4.59 -1.63 -15.91
CA PHE A 155 -3.38 -1.25 -15.16
C PHE A 155 -2.33 -0.58 -16.05
N LYS A 156 -2.04 -1.16 -17.22
CA LYS A 156 -1.09 -0.56 -18.18
C LYS A 156 -1.51 0.85 -18.59
N LYS A 157 -2.80 1.04 -18.88
CA LYS A 157 -3.36 2.35 -19.22
C LYS A 157 -3.33 3.31 -18.02
N PHE A 158 -3.68 2.83 -16.83
CA PHE A 158 -3.69 3.63 -15.61
C PHE A 158 -2.32 4.24 -15.33
N TYR A 159 -1.26 3.44 -15.35
CA TYR A 159 0.11 3.93 -15.13
C TYR A 159 0.52 5.00 -16.15
N GLN A 160 0.15 4.84 -17.43
CA GLN A 160 0.37 5.88 -18.44
C GLN A 160 -0.35 7.18 -18.10
N GLN A 161 -1.58 7.09 -17.59
CA GLN A 161 -2.42 8.24 -17.27
C GLN A 161 -2.01 8.98 -16.00
N ILE A 162 -1.57 8.27 -14.95
CA ILE A 162 -1.21 8.89 -13.67
C ILE A 162 0.24 9.36 -13.58
N ARG A 163 1.10 8.97 -14.53
CA ARG A 163 2.51 9.39 -14.58
C ARG A 163 2.69 10.93 -14.46
N PRO A 164 1.91 11.80 -15.12
CA PRO A 164 2.00 13.25 -14.91
C PRO A 164 1.64 13.71 -13.50
N LEU A 165 0.68 13.04 -12.86
CA LEU A 165 0.26 13.34 -11.49
C LEU A 165 1.38 12.97 -10.50
N VAL A 166 1.99 11.79 -10.62
CA VAL A 166 3.11 11.38 -9.77
C VAL A 166 4.34 12.25 -10.00
N ALA A 167 4.66 12.56 -11.26
CA ALA A 167 5.76 13.48 -11.58
C ALA A 167 5.57 14.84 -10.91
N TRP A 168 4.32 15.33 -10.84
CA TRP A 168 4.00 16.55 -10.12
C TRP A 168 4.17 16.41 -8.61
N ILE A 169 3.77 15.28 -8.00
CA ILE A 169 3.98 14.99 -6.57
C ILE A 169 5.47 15.05 -6.22
N LEU A 170 6.32 14.36 -7.00
CA LEU A 170 7.77 14.35 -6.78
C LEU A 170 8.39 15.75 -6.95
N ALA A 171 7.98 16.47 -7.99
CA ALA A 171 8.43 17.86 -8.19
C ALA A 171 8.02 18.77 -7.02
N ALA A 172 6.79 18.61 -6.51
CA ALA A 172 6.28 19.36 -5.37
C ALA A 172 7.02 19.02 -4.07
N LYS A 173 7.34 17.74 -3.82
CA LYS A 173 8.17 17.32 -2.69
C LYS A 173 9.60 17.88 -2.79
N GLN A 174 10.21 17.80 -3.96
CA GLN A 174 11.56 18.34 -4.20
C GLN A 174 11.63 19.87 -4.06
N SER A 175 10.54 20.58 -4.33
CA SER A 175 10.48 22.05 -4.28
C SER A 175 9.90 22.58 -2.97
N ASP A 176 9.90 21.78 -1.89
CA ASP A 176 9.35 22.12 -0.57
C ASP A 176 7.95 22.76 -0.62
N CYS A 177 7.11 22.27 -1.55
CA CYS A 177 5.71 22.65 -1.62
C CYS A 177 4.86 21.92 -0.57
N SER A 178 5.44 20.92 0.11
CA SER A 178 4.84 20.11 1.18
C SER A 178 3.46 19.53 0.84
N PRO A 179 3.32 18.75 -0.25
CA PRO A 179 2.03 18.16 -0.61
C PRO A 179 1.57 17.16 0.46
N ASN A 180 0.41 17.40 1.08
CA ASN A 180 -0.21 16.46 2.00
C ASN A 180 -1.07 15.43 1.23
N LEU A 181 -0.59 14.18 1.22
CA LEU A 181 -1.23 13.06 0.52
C LEU A 181 -2.15 12.21 1.42
N GLN A 182 -2.21 12.45 2.73
CA GLN A 182 -2.96 11.63 3.69
C GLN A 182 -4.45 11.52 3.30
N ASN A 183 -5.03 12.61 2.80
CA ASN A 183 -6.43 12.66 2.39
C ASN A 183 -6.69 12.16 0.95
N THR A 184 -5.73 11.45 0.34
CA THR A 184 -5.83 10.92 -1.02
C THR A 184 -5.75 9.39 -1.03
N ASN A 185 -6.69 8.71 -0.36
CA ASN A 185 -6.71 7.24 -0.33
C ASN A 185 -7.16 6.61 -1.68
N GLY A 186 -7.57 7.42 -2.64
CA GLY A 186 -7.89 7.00 -4.01
C GLY A 186 -8.00 8.21 -4.93
N LEU A 187 -8.21 7.96 -6.21
CA LEU A 187 -8.27 9.00 -7.25
C LEU A 187 -9.69 9.18 -7.82
N LYS A 188 -10.73 8.96 -7.00
CA LYS A 188 -12.13 9.19 -7.38
C LYS A 188 -12.33 10.67 -7.76
N GLY A 189 -12.95 10.92 -8.92
CA GLY A 189 -13.12 12.26 -9.47
C GLY A 189 -11.87 12.82 -10.18
N ILE A 190 -10.70 12.23 -9.91
CA ILE A 190 -9.42 12.58 -10.56
C ILE A 190 -9.21 11.71 -11.81
N VAL A 191 -9.34 10.41 -11.62
CA VAL A 191 -9.30 9.40 -12.68
C VAL A 191 -10.70 8.84 -12.88
N THR A 192 -11.16 8.78 -14.13
CA THR A 192 -12.47 8.23 -14.51
C THR A 192 -12.30 7.01 -15.40
N MET A 193 -13.18 6.01 -15.23
CA MET A 193 -13.28 4.87 -16.14
C MET A 193 -14.25 5.21 -17.28
N SER A 194 -13.80 5.03 -18.52
CA SER A 194 -14.60 5.15 -19.74
C SER A 194 -14.43 3.89 -20.60
N GLY A 195 -15.17 3.77 -21.71
CA GLY A 195 -15.06 2.61 -22.62
C GLY A 195 -13.63 2.38 -23.15
N ASP A 196 -12.81 3.43 -23.21
CA ASP A 196 -11.41 3.35 -23.65
C ASP A 196 -10.43 3.05 -22.50
N GLY A 197 -10.92 2.89 -21.26
CA GLY A 197 -10.14 2.64 -20.04
C GLY A 197 -10.07 3.85 -19.09
N PRO A 198 -9.10 3.85 -18.16
CA PRO A 198 -8.91 4.96 -17.23
C PRO A 198 -8.41 6.20 -17.96
N SER A 199 -8.81 7.38 -17.48
CA SER A 199 -8.36 8.67 -17.99
C SER A 199 -8.20 9.67 -16.85
N LEU A 200 -7.08 10.39 -16.83
CA LEU A 200 -6.84 11.50 -15.90
C LEU A 200 -7.57 12.75 -16.39
N THR A 201 -8.52 13.25 -15.61
CA THR A 201 -9.30 14.44 -16.00
C THR A 201 -8.55 15.73 -15.67
N ARG A 202 -8.68 16.75 -16.52
CA ARG A 202 -8.07 18.07 -16.27
C ARG A 202 -8.64 18.72 -14.99
N SER A 203 -9.95 18.68 -14.83
CA SER A 203 -10.65 19.22 -13.66
C SER A 203 -10.23 18.49 -12.38
N GLY A 204 -10.19 17.16 -12.44
CA GLY A 204 -9.78 16.33 -11.32
C GLY A 204 -8.31 16.51 -10.94
N PHE A 205 -7.40 16.64 -11.91
CA PHE A 205 -6.00 16.93 -11.59
C PHE A 205 -5.85 18.34 -10.96
N ALA A 206 -6.60 19.33 -11.43
CA ALA A 206 -6.60 20.65 -10.80
C ALA A 206 -7.16 20.60 -9.36
N GLU A 207 -8.21 19.82 -9.13
CA GLU A 207 -8.77 19.58 -7.79
C GLU A 207 -7.78 18.87 -6.87
N PHE A 208 -7.09 17.84 -7.38
CA PHE A 208 -6.03 17.16 -6.66
C PHE A 208 -4.97 18.14 -6.15
N LYS A 209 -4.43 19.00 -7.03
CA LYS A 209 -3.43 20.02 -6.65
C LYS A 209 -3.93 20.93 -5.52
N ARG A 210 -5.16 21.43 -5.63
CA ARG A 210 -5.78 22.29 -4.59
C ARG A 210 -5.97 21.55 -3.26
N LYS A 211 -6.26 20.24 -3.31
CA LYS A 211 -6.48 19.42 -2.11
C LYS A 211 -5.18 19.13 -1.37
N VAL A 212 -4.09 18.90 -2.09
CA VAL A 212 -2.82 18.45 -1.49
C VAL A 212 -1.86 19.58 -1.17
N VAL A 213 -1.99 20.76 -1.78
CA VAL A 213 -1.15 21.93 -1.46
C VAL A 213 -2.02 23.10 -0.98
N SER A 214 -1.87 23.46 0.29
CA SER A 214 -2.60 24.54 0.96
C SER A 214 -1.89 25.89 0.90
N ASN A 215 -0.57 25.90 0.71
CA ASN A 215 0.26 27.12 0.72
C ASN A 215 0.29 27.88 -0.63
N GLY A 216 -0.42 27.39 -1.65
CA GLY A 216 -0.47 27.98 -2.99
C GLY A 216 0.82 27.87 -3.81
N ARG A 217 1.87 27.23 -3.30
CA ARG A 217 3.11 27.00 -4.05
C ARG A 217 2.89 25.90 -5.08
N GLU A 218 3.47 26.04 -6.26
CA GLU A 218 3.48 24.97 -7.26
C GLU A 218 4.92 24.74 -7.75
N PRO A 219 5.29 23.47 -8.03
CA PRO A 219 6.58 23.18 -8.64
C PRO A 219 6.65 23.75 -10.06
N SER A 220 7.87 24.05 -10.52
CA SER A 220 8.09 24.50 -11.89
C SER A 220 7.71 23.42 -12.90
N LEU A 221 7.16 23.83 -14.05
CA LEU A 221 6.85 22.90 -15.14
C LEU A 221 8.09 22.13 -15.61
N ALA A 222 9.26 22.76 -15.58
CA ALA A 222 10.52 22.11 -15.93
C ALA A 222 10.84 20.94 -14.98
N SER A 223 10.66 21.12 -13.66
CA SER A 223 10.85 20.05 -12.67
C SER A 223 9.87 18.89 -12.92
N VAL A 224 8.59 19.19 -13.15
CA VAL A 224 7.57 18.17 -13.46
C VAL A 224 7.92 17.37 -14.72
N ILE A 225 8.41 18.03 -15.78
CA ILE A 225 8.83 17.37 -17.01
C ILE A 225 10.05 16.46 -16.75
N ASN A 226 11.01 16.91 -15.95
CA ASN A 226 12.18 16.12 -15.60
C ASN A 226 11.80 14.86 -14.83
N TRP A 227 10.98 14.99 -13.79
CA TRP A 227 10.46 13.83 -13.06
C TRP A 227 9.69 12.88 -13.96
N ARG A 228 8.83 13.40 -14.83
CA ARG A 228 8.09 12.57 -15.79
C ARG A 228 9.03 11.72 -16.64
N ARG A 229 10.19 12.24 -17.06
CA ARG A 229 11.18 11.47 -17.85
C ARG A 229 11.82 10.33 -17.05
N VAL A 230 12.06 10.52 -15.75
CA VAL A 230 12.65 9.52 -14.84
C VAL A 230 11.68 8.38 -14.55
N LEU A 231 10.38 8.66 -14.45
CA LEU A 231 9.36 7.63 -14.13
C LEU A 231 9.13 6.67 -15.31
N ASP A 232 9.85 5.55 -15.39
CA ASP A 232 9.65 4.57 -16.45
C ASP A 232 8.41 3.70 -16.20
N LEU A 233 7.70 3.33 -17.28
CA LEU A 233 6.47 2.55 -17.15
C LEU A 233 6.70 1.10 -16.67
N PRO A 234 7.78 0.40 -17.05
CA PRO A 234 8.07 -0.93 -16.51
C PRO A 234 8.20 -0.97 -14.98
N SER A 235 8.76 0.08 -14.36
CA SER A 235 8.91 0.19 -12.91
C SER A 235 7.71 0.85 -12.20
N ALA A 236 6.51 0.89 -12.80
CA ALA A 236 5.37 1.65 -12.26
C ALA A 236 5.07 1.40 -10.77
N LYS A 237 5.29 0.17 -10.31
CA LYS A 237 5.13 -0.22 -8.90
C LYS A 237 6.04 0.54 -7.93
N CYS A 238 7.19 1.02 -8.40
CA CYS A 238 8.16 1.77 -7.58
C CYS A 238 7.77 3.23 -7.39
N TRP A 239 6.93 3.82 -8.25
CA TRP A 239 6.60 5.25 -8.17
C TRP A 239 5.10 5.54 -8.06
N VAL A 240 4.22 4.58 -8.30
CA VAL A 240 2.80 4.75 -7.98
C VAL A 240 2.61 4.55 -6.49
N ARG A 241 2.05 5.54 -5.81
CA ARG A 241 1.68 5.41 -4.39
C ARG A 241 0.76 4.19 -4.16
N GLY A 242 1.05 3.37 -3.15
CA GLY A 242 0.35 2.11 -2.84
C GLY A 242 -1.17 2.24 -2.79
N LYS A 243 -1.68 3.24 -2.06
CA LYS A 243 -3.13 3.51 -1.98
C LYS A 243 -3.78 3.78 -3.35
N TYR A 244 -3.09 4.41 -4.29
CA TYR A 244 -3.63 4.61 -5.65
C TYR A 244 -3.70 3.30 -6.42
N ASP A 245 -2.70 2.44 -6.23
CA ASP A 245 -2.59 1.14 -6.91
C ASP A 245 -3.69 0.18 -6.44
N ILE A 246 -3.88 0.04 -5.12
CA ILE A 246 -4.92 -0.84 -4.55
C ILE A 246 -6.34 -0.30 -4.80
N TRP A 247 -6.53 1.02 -4.73
CA TRP A 247 -7.77 1.65 -5.15
C TRP A 247 -8.07 1.34 -6.61
N PHE A 248 -7.05 1.40 -7.48
CA PHE A 248 -7.26 1.13 -8.89
C PHE A 248 -7.56 -0.35 -9.16
N LEU A 249 -6.95 -1.29 -8.42
CA LEU A 249 -7.34 -2.70 -8.46
C LEU A 249 -8.84 -2.87 -8.21
N GLN A 250 -9.37 -2.18 -7.19
CA GLN A 250 -10.80 -2.20 -6.88
C GLN A 250 -11.63 -1.67 -8.05
N VAL A 251 -11.28 -0.49 -8.56
CA VAL A 251 -12.00 0.13 -9.67
C VAL A 251 -12.05 -0.78 -10.88
N THR A 252 -10.91 -1.29 -11.32
CA THR A 252 -10.87 -2.14 -12.52
C THR A 252 -11.55 -3.49 -12.32
N LEU A 253 -11.49 -4.07 -11.12
CA LEU A 253 -12.20 -5.30 -10.80
C LEU A 253 -13.71 -5.07 -10.87
N LEU A 254 -14.22 -4.04 -10.18
CA LEU A 254 -15.65 -3.75 -10.16
C LEU A 254 -16.19 -3.40 -11.54
N THR A 255 -15.43 -2.65 -12.34
CA THR A 255 -15.78 -2.37 -13.75
C THR A 255 -15.90 -3.66 -14.55
N ALA A 256 -14.89 -4.54 -14.50
CA ALA A 256 -14.90 -5.80 -15.25
C ALA A 256 -16.04 -6.75 -14.81
N LEU A 257 -16.35 -6.80 -13.50
CA LEU A 257 -17.46 -7.60 -12.96
C LEU A 257 -18.83 -7.03 -13.35
N GLN A 258 -18.95 -5.71 -13.47
CA GLN A 258 -20.17 -5.06 -13.95
C GLN A 258 -20.41 -5.39 -15.42
N GLU A 259 -19.39 -5.23 -16.28
CA GLU A 259 -19.48 -5.61 -17.69
C GLU A 259 -19.83 -7.10 -17.87
N THR A 260 -19.25 -7.96 -17.03
CA THR A 260 -19.57 -9.40 -17.00
C THR A 260 -21.03 -9.64 -16.63
N SER A 261 -21.53 -8.93 -15.63
CA SER A 261 -22.94 -9.02 -15.20
C SER A 261 -23.89 -8.60 -16.31
N ASP A 262 -23.55 -7.55 -17.06
CA ASP A 262 -24.39 -7.05 -18.15
C ASP A 262 -24.40 -8.02 -19.34
N ARG A 263 -23.23 -8.60 -19.70
CA ARG A 263 -23.16 -9.68 -20.70
C ARG A 263 -23.98 -10.90 -20.29
N ARG A 264 -23.87 -11.34 -19.03
CA ARG A 264 -24.64 -12.49 -18.53
C ARG A 264 -26.15 -12.21 -18.60
N LYS A 265 -26.60 -11.03 -18.19
CA LYS A 265 -28.02 -10.63 -18.30
C LYS A 265 -28.52 -10.63 -19.74
N GLN A 266 -27.73 -10.09 -20.67
CA GLN A 266 -28.07 -10.10 -22.10
C GLN A 266 -28.21 -11.53 -22.67
N ALA A 267 -27.43 -12.48 -22.13
CA ALA A 267 -27.52 -13.90 -22.46
C ALA A 267 -28.58 -14.69 -21.65
N GLY A 268 -29.44 -14.02 -20.86
CA GLY A 268 -30.46 -14.67 -20.01
C GLY A 268 -29.95 -15.29 -18.71
N GLY A 269 -28.67 -15.06 -18.37
CA GLY A 269 -28.04 -15.50 -17.13
C GLY A 269 -28.21 -14.54 -15.95
N ARG A 270 -27.67 -14.93 -14.79
CA ARG A 270 -27.69 -14.12 -13.56
C ARG A 270 -26.50 -13.17 -13.48
N ALA A 271 -26.72 -12.02 -12.85
CA ALA A 271 -25.66 -11.06 -12.52
C ALA A 271 -24.60 -11.68 -11.59
N VAL A 272 -23.38 -11.17 -11.65
CA VAL A 272 -22.32 -11.60 -10.73
C VAL A 272 -22.61 -11.04 -9.34
N ARG A 273 -22.59 -11.91 -8.33
CA ARG A 273 -22.72 -11.48 -6.92
C ARG A 273 -21.37 -10.96 -6.43
N ILE A 274 -21.32 -9.67 -6.11
CA ILE A 274 -20.12 -9.02 -5.56
C ILE A 274 -20.30 -8.80 -4.05
N PRO A 275 -19.45 -9.42 -3.19
CA PRO A 275 -19.46 -9.20 -1.74
C PRO A 275 -19.30 -7.74 -1.33
N SER A 276 -19.83 -7.36 -0.16
CA SER A 276 -19.74 -5.98 0.36
C SER A 276 -18.30 -5.53 0.61
N SER A 277 -17.44 -6.42 1.13
CA SER A 277 -16.02 -6.12 1.37
C SER A 277 -15.30 -5.58 0.13
N LEU A 278 -15.56 -6.14 -1.04
CA LEU A 278 -14.99 -5.66 -2.30
C LEU A 278 -15.61 -4.34 -2.78
N ARG A 279 -16.90 -4.11 -2.50
CA ARG A 279 -17.59 -2.85 -2.84
C ARG A 279 -17.10 -1.69 -1.95
N GLU A 280 -16.81 -1.98 -0.69
CA GLU A 280 -16.34 -1.03 0.32
C GLU A 280 -14.85 -0.71 0.20
N GLY A 281 -14.09 -1.45 -0.62
CA GLY A 281 -12.67 -1.18 -0.84
C GLY A 281 -11.74 -1.87 0.14
N ARG A 282 -12.24 -2.85 0.90
CA ARG A 282 -11.47 -3.69 1.82
C ARG A 282 -10.65 -4.76 1.08
N ILE A 283 -10.13 -4.44 -0.10
CA ILE A 283 -9.41 -5.40 -0.94
C ILE A 283 -8.12 -5.85 -0.28
N PHE A 284 -7.42 -4.93 0.39
CA PHE A 284 -6.19 -5.24 1.11
C PHE A 284 -6.44 -6.29 2.20
N GLU A 285 -7.47 -6.10 3.03
CA GLU A 285 -7.89 -7.07 4.06
C GLU A 285 -8.29 -8.43 3.44
N VAL A 286 -9.06 -8.42 2.34
CA VAL A 286 -9.51 -9.64 1.68
C VAL A 286 -8.34 -10.42 1.06
N LEU A 287 -7.32 -9.73 0.58
CA LEU A 287 -6.12 -10.36 0.00
C LEU A 287 -5.10 -10.79 1.05
N GLY A 288 -5.21 -10.33 2.29
CA GLY A 288 -4.39 -10.80 3.41
C GLY A 288 -4.39 -12.32 3.52
N GLY A 289 -3.20 -12.92 3.42
CA GLY A 289 -3.00 -14.38 3.44
C GLY A 289 -3.44 -15.14 2.19
N ARG A 290 -3.93 -14.46 1.14
CA ARG A 290 -4.26 -15.04 -0.18
C ARG A 290 -3.28 -14.62 -1.26
N ALA A 291 -2.85 -13.37 -1.24
CA ALA A 291 -1.83 -12.87 -2.15
C ALA A 291 -0.48 -13.52 -1.88
N THR A 292 0.30 -13.73 -2.93
CA THR A 292 1.69 -14.17 -2.81
C THR A 292 2.53 -13.07 -2.18
N ILE A 293 3.35 -13.42 -1.19
CA ILE A 293 4.29 -12.46 -0.60
C ILE A 293 5.53 -12.27 -1.49
N PRO A 294 6.22 -11.12 -1.38
CA PRO A 294 7.48 -10.89 -2.08
C PRO A 294 8.54 -11.90 -1.64
N LYS A 295 9.44 -12.26 -2.57
CA LYS A 295 10.56 -13.17 -2.25
C LYS A 295 11.47 -12.60 -1.17
N SER A 296 11.72 -11.29 -1.19
CA SER A 296 12.51 -10.59 -0.18
C SER A 296 11.88 -10.70 1.22
N LEU A 297 10.55 -10.59 1.32
CA LEU A 297 9.83 -10.76 2.58
C LEU A 297 9.92 -12.20 3.10
N HIS A 298 9.81 -13.18 2.20
CA HIS A 298 9.98 -14.58 2.55
C HIS A 298 11.40 -14.83 3.09
N GLU A 299 12.42 -14.38 2.36
CA GLU A 299 13.82 -14.50 2.78
C GLU A 299 14.09 -13.79 4.11
N PHE A 300 13.45 -12.65 4.35
CA PHE A 300 13.53 -11.92 5.62
C PHE A 300 12.93 -12.74 6.78
N TYR A 301 11.73 -13.32 6.60
CA TYR A 301 11.13 -14.20 7.60
C TYR A 301 11.96 -15.45 7.85
N GLN A 302 12.47 -16.11 6.82
CA GLN A 302 13.32 -17.29 7.01
C GLN A 302 14.55 -16.96 7.86
N LYS A 303 15.25 -15.86 7.53
CA LYS A 303 16.45 -15.45 8.26
C LYS A 303 16.16 -15.03 9.70
N ARG A 304 15.02 -14.36 9.94
CA ARG A 304 14.72 -13.78 11.25
C ARG A 304 13.86 -14.63 12.17
N LEU A 305 13.08 -15.53 11.61
CA LEU A 305 12.08 -16.31 12.34
C LEU A 305 12.33 -17.83 12.27
N GLU A 306 13.12 -18.39 11.35
CA GLU A 306 13.40 -19.85 11.34
C GLU A 306 14.63 -20.26 12.18
N LEU A 307 15.14 -19.37 13.04
CA LEU A 307 16.21 -19.66 14.00
C LEU A 307 15.70 -20.43 15.23
#